data_AF-A0A381QIF8-F1
#
_entry.id   AF-A0A381QIF8-F1
#
_cell.length_a   1.000
_cell.length_b   1.000
_cell.length_c   1.000
_cell.angle_alpha   90.00
_cell.angle_beta   90.00
_cell.angle_gamma   90.00
#
_symmetry.space_group_name_H-M   'P 1'
#
loop_
_entity.id
_entity.type
_entity.pdbx_description
1 polymer ?
#
loop_
_entity_poly.entity_id
_entity_poly.type
_entity_poly.pdbx_seq_one_letter_code
_entity_poly.pdbx_strand_id
1 'polypeptide(L)'
;MNILNKMKAWFIGSGYAESTKKPKIPINHEPIEIEPAEVDIESMTKKQLEAFARDEFNVELDRRHNKKRLLNQVRKLIKEK
;
A
#
# COMPACT_ATOMS: atom_id res chain seq x y z
N MET A 1 -15.96 -42.36 -31.06
CA MET A 1 -16.01 -41.14 -30.21
C MET A 1 -14.93 -41.28 -29.15
N ASN A 2 -13.82 -40.55 -29.34
CA ASN A 2 -12.59 -40.78 -28.60
C ASN A 2 -12.61 -40.03 -27.25
N ILE A 3 -12.27 -40.75 -26.18
CA ILE A 3 -12.11 -40.28 -24.79
C ILE A 3 -11.26 -39.00 -24.68
N LEU A 4 -10.41 -38.73 -25.68
CA LEU A 4 -9.54 -37.57 -25.77
C LEU A 4 -10.28 -36.23 -25.84
N ASN A 5 -11.56 -36.21 -26.23
CA ASN A 5 -12.35 -34.97 -26.27
C ASN A 5 -12.97 -34.57 -24.92
N LYS A 6 -12.92 -35.44 -23.90
CA LYS A 6 -13.48 -35.14 -22.56
C LYS A 6 -12.49 -34.43 -21.62
N MET A 7 -11.19 -34.58 -21.84
CA MET A 7 -10.15 -33.89 -21.04
C MET A 7 -9.93 -32.42 -21.40
N LYS A 8 -10.39 -31.99 -22.58
CA LYS A 8 -10.22 -30.60 -23.06
C LYS A 8 -11.13 -29.59 -22.34
N ALA A 9 -12.18 -30.06 -21.67
CA ALA A 9 -13.16 -29.21 -20.98
C ALA A 9 -12.74 -28.81 -19.56
N TRP A 10 -11.68 -29.39 -18.99
CA TRP A 10 -11.22 -29.08 -17.62
C TRP A 10 -10.07 -28.07 -17.56
N PHE A 11 -9.64 -27.55 -18.72
CA PHE A 11 -8.55 -26.58 -18.85
C PHE A 11 -9.02 -25.15 -19.18
N ILE A 12 -10.32 -24.86 -19.06
CA ILE A 12 -10.91 -23.54 -19.39
C ILE A 12 -11.10 -22.67 -18.12
N GLY A 13 -10.67 -23.14 -16.95
CA GLY A 13 -10.79 -22.43 -15.68
C GLY A 13 -9.47 -21.88 -15.13
N SER A 14 -8.53 -21.46 -15.98
CA SER A 14 -7.31 -20.78 -15.50
C SER A 14 -7.67 -19.36 -15.10
N GLY A 15 -7.77 -19.12 -13.80
CA GLY A 15 -7.91 -17.79 -13.22
C GLY A 15 -6.71 -16.92 -13.57
N TYR A 16 -6.98 -15.74 -14.11
CA TYR A 16 -5.99 -14.68 -14.22
C TYR A 16 -6.47 -13.54 -13.32
N ALA A 17 -6.10 -13.60 -12.04
CA ALA A 17 -5.95 -12.38 -11.28
C ALA A 17 -4.74 -11.67 -11.91
N GLU A 18 -4.97 -10.60 -12.65
CA GLU A 18 -3.92 -9.74 -13.18
C GLU A 18 -3.13 -9.16 -12.01
N SER A 19 -2.05 -9.84 -11.60
CA SER A 19 -1.09 -9.24 -10.69
C SER A 19 -0.38 -8.15 -11.48
N THR A 20 -0.77 -6.90 -11.25
CA THR A 20 -0.05 -5.74 -11.78
C THR A 20 1.36 -5.75 -11.19
N LYS A 21 2.31 -6.30 -11.95
CA LYS A 21 3.72 -6.31 -11.61
C LYS A 21 4.18 -4.85 -11.61
N LYS A 22 4.35 -4.26 -10.42
CA LYS A 22 4.96 -2.94 -10.28
C LYS A 22 6.39 -3.02 -10.85
N PRO A 23 6.79 -2.08 -11.72
CA PRO A 23 8.14 -2.09 -12.30
C PRO A 23 9.18 -1.90 -11.18
N LYS A 24 10.23 -2.72 -11.20
CA LYS A 24 11.40 -2.56 -10.35
C LYS A 24 12.17 -1.33 -10.84
N ILE A 25 12.16 -0.27 -10.04
CA ILE A 25 12.95 0.94 -10.31
C ILE A 25 14.41 0.62 -9.97
N PRO A 26 15.38 0.86 -10.89
CA PRO A 26 16.79 0.67 -10.61
C PRO A 26 17.25 1.67 -9.54
N ILE A 27 17.85 1.17 -8.47
CA ILE A 27 18.30 1.98 -7.33
C ILE A 27 19.74 2.41 -7.62
N ASN A 28 19.92 3.66 -8.04
CA ASN A 28 21.24 4.28 -8.12
C ASN A 28 21.68 4.63 -6.69
N HIS A 29 22.78 4.02 -6.22
CA HIS A 29 23.36 4.26 -4.90
C HIS A 29 24.21 5.54 -4.88
N GLU A 30 23.61 6.69 -5.16
CA GLU A 30 24.23 7.97 -4.82
C GLU A 30 23.94 8.26 -3.33
N PRO A 31 24.93 8.72 -2.54
CA PRO A 31 24.70 9.11 -1.15
C PRO A 31 23.79 10.34 -1.15
N ILE A 32 22.49 10.10 -1.03
CA ILE A 32 21.47 11.12 -0.83
C ILE A 32 21.80 11.84 0.47
N GLU A 33 22.03 13.15 0.36
CA GLU A 33 22.11 14.06 1.49
C GLU A 33 20.81 13.89 2.29
N ILE A 34 20.93 13.35 3.50
CA ILE A 34 19.79 13.10 4.39
C ILE A 34 19.38 14.46 4.96
N GLU A 35 18.63 15.22 4.18
CA GLU A 35 17.75 16.25 4.73
C GLU A 35 16.79 15.57 5.73
N PRO A 36 16.45 16.23 6.85
CA PRO A 36 15.69 15.61 7.94
C PRO A 36 14.49 14.89 7.36
N ALA A 37 14.49 13.56 7.49
CA ALA A 37 13.55 12.68 6.82
C ALA A 37 12.12 13.11 7.13
N GLU A 38 11.54 13.93 6.25
CA GLU A 38 10.14 14.25 6.28
C GLU A 38 9.44 12.92 6.06
N VAL A 39 8.89 12.37 7.14
CA VAL A 39 8.19 11.09 7.11
C VAL A 39 7.12 11.22 6.03
N ASP A 40 7.30 10.52 4.91
CA ASP A 40 6.38 10.55 3.79
C ASP A 40 5.10 9.81 4.16
N ILE A 41 4.23 10.50 4.89
CA ILE A 41 2.92 10.01 5.30
C ILE A 41 2.02 9.76 4.08
N GLU A 42 2.30 10.35 2.93
CA GLU A 42 1.46 10.19 1.74
C GLU A 42 1.62 8.81 1.09
N SER A 43 2.82 8.24 1.13
CA SER A 43 3.06 6.88 0.66
C SER A 43 2.53 5.80 1.62
N MET A 44 2.36 6.12 2.91
CA MET A 44 1.84 5.18 3.90
C MET A 44 0.43 4.66 3.57
N THR A 45 0.17 3.40 3.89
CA THR A 45 -1.18 2.80 3.82
C THR A 45 -2.06 3.27 4.97
N LYS A 46 -3.39 3.08 4.88
CA LYS A 46 -4.31 3.46 5.97
C LYS A 46 -3.96 2.82 7.32
N LYS A 47 -3.46 1.57 7.30
CA LYS A 47 -3.03 0.86 8.51
C LYS A 47 -1.76 1.45 9.10
N GLN A 48 -0.81 1.82 8.23
CA GLN A 48 0.42 2.47 8.64
C GLN A 48 0.17 3.89 9.19
N LEU A 49 -0.79 4.63 8.62
CA LEU A 49 -1.19 5.95 9.14
C LEU A 49 -1.80 5.86 10.56
N GLU A 50 -2.63 4.84 10.81
CA GLU A 50 -3.19 4.61 12.15
C GLU A 50 -2.12 4.17 13.15
N ALA A 51 -1.24 3.24 12.77
CA ALA A 51 -0.12 2.84 13.61
C ALA A 51 0.78 4.04 13.95
N PHE A 52 1.13 4.86 12.95
CA PHE A 52 1.91 6.08 13.15
C PHE A 52 1.23 7.07 14.11
N ALA A 53 -0.07 7.31 13.93
CA ALA A 53 -0.83 8.20 14.80
C ALA A 53 -0.91 7.68 16.25
N ARG A 54 -1.00 6.36 16.42
CA ARG A 54 -1.00 5.72 17.73
C ARG A 54 0.38 5.75 18.39
N ASP A 55 1.44 5.49 17.64
CA ASP A 55 2.79 5.38 18.20
C ASP A 55 3.38 6.77 18.52
N GLU A 56 3.15 7.77 17.65
CA GLU A 56 3.69 9.13 17.83
C GLU A 56 2.79 10.06 18.66
N PHE A 57 1.46 9.93 18.52
CA PHE A 57 0.50 10.87 19.10
C PHE A 57 -0.47 10.20 20.08
N ASN A 58 -0.42 8.87 20.26
CA ASN A 58 -1.37 8.10 21.06
C ASN A 58 -2.84 8.33 20.64
N VAL A 59 -3.07 8.61 19.36
CA VAL A 59 -4.40 8.83 18.77
C VAL A 59 -4.78 7.67 17.86
N GLU A 60 -5.91 7.03 18.14
CA GLU A 60 -6.43 5.95 17.30
C GLU A 60 -7.28 6.53 16.16
N LEU A 61 -6.85 6.33 14.91
CA LEU A 61 -7.56 6.82 13.74
C LEU A 61 -8.61 5.81 13.22
N ASP A 62 -9.83 6.27 12.95
CA ASP A 62 -10.86 5.43 12.34
C ASP A 62 -10.58 5.12 10.87
N ARG A 63 -10.06 3.93 10.62
CA ARG A 63 -9.72 3.42 9.27
C ARG A 63 -10.93 3.21 8.35
N ARG A 64 -12.17 3.29 8.85
CA ARG A 64 -13.39 3.28 8.02
C ARG A 64 -13.47 4.51 7.12
N HIS A 65 -12.76 5.58 7.47
CA HIS A 65 -12.67 6.78 6.66
C HIS A 65 -11.77 6.62 5.41
N ASN A 66 -11.93 7.56 4.48
CA ASN A 66 -11.10 7.66 3.27
C ASN A 66 -9.66 8.06 3.61
N LYS A 67 -8.69 7.61 2.81
CA LYS A 67 -7.24 7.88 3.04
C LYS A 67 -6.96 9.38 3.18
N LYS A 68 -7.61 10.22 2.35
CA LYS A 68 -7.48 11.69 2.41
C LYS A 68 -7.88 12.27 3.77
N ARG A 69 -8.93 11.73 4.41
CA ARG A 69 -9.38 12.18 5.73
C ARG A 69 -8.38 11.79 6.82
N LEU A 70 -7.88 10.57 6.77
CA LEU A 70 -6.83 10.09 7.67
C LEU A 70 -5.55 10.92 7.55
N LEU A 71 -5.10 11.20 6.32
CA LEU A 71 -3.94 12.06 6.07
C LEU A 71 -4.11 13.46 6.66
N ASN A 72 -5.30 14.05 6.49
CA ASN A 72 -5.57 15.38 7.05
C ASN A 72 -5.55 15.37 8.58
N GLN A 73 -6.06 14.31 9.22
CA GLN A 73 -5.97 14.13 10.67
C GLN A 73 -4.50 14.02 11.12
N VAL A 74 -3.70 13.18 10.46
CA VAL A 74 -2.26 13.03 10.77
C VAL A 74 -1.51 14.36 10.57
N ARG A 75 -1.77 15.09 9.49
CA ARG A 75 -1.16 16.41 9.24
C ARG A 75 -1.51 17.43 10.32
N LYS A 76 -2.73 17.41 10.84
CA LYS A 76 -3.13 18.28 11.96
C LYS A 76 -2.35 17.94 13.23
N LEU A 77 -2.23 16.65 13.55
CA LEU A 77 -1.46 16.17 14.69
C LEU A 77 0.02 16.57 14.59
N ILE A 78 0.62 16.45 13.40
CA ILE A 78 2.00 16.88 13.15
C ILE A 78 2.15 18.41 13.34
N LYS A 79 1.16 19.20 12.92
CA LYS A 79 1.19 20.66 13.05
C LYS A 79 0.99 21.15 14.50
N GLU A 80 0.30 20.37 15.32
CA GLU A 80 0.03 20.69 16.73
C GLU A 80 1.18 20.28 17.66
N LYS A 81 2.16 19.50 17.16
CA LYS A 81 3.41 19.13 17.86
C LYS A 81 4.44 20.24 17.76
#